data_AF-A0A945H311-F1
#
_entry.id   AF-A0A945H311-F1
#
_cell.length_a   1.000
_cell.length_b   1.000
_cell.length_c   1.000
_cell.angle_alpha   90.00
_cell.angle_beta   90.00
_cell.angle_gamma   90.00
#
_symmetry.space_group_name_H-M   'P 1'
#
loop_
_entity.id
_entity.type
_entity.pdbx_description
1 polymer ?
#
loop_
_entity_poly.entity_id
_entity_poly.type
_entity_poly.pdbx_seq_one_letter_code
_entity_poly.pdbx_strand_id
1 'polypeptide(L)' 'MIEVIQTLMYTIGILLIMVYPAIRIADWLSEKIHITQALDDKLTIILTILLSLIVSVLINYT' A
#
# COMPACT_ATOMS: atom_id res chain seq x y z
N MET A 1 13.97 -6.93 20.80
CA MET A 1 12.91 -5.91 21.01
C MET A 1 13.15 -4.67 20.14
N ILE A 2 14.34 -4.04 20.19
CA ILE A 2 14.68 -2.88 19.35
C ILE A 2 14.53 -3.18 17.85
N GLU A 3 14.98 -4.36 17.39
CA GLU A 3 14.84 -4.78 16.00
C GLU A 3 13.37 -4.79 15.54
N VAL A 4 12.47 -5.35 16.33
CA VAL A 4 11.03 -5.38 16.03
C VAL A 4 10.46 -3.97 15.92
N ILE A 5 10.87 -3.06 16.82
CA ILE A 5 10.46 -1.66 16.79
C ILE A 5 10.96 -0.98 15.50
N GLN A 6 12.21 -1.18 15.13
CA GLN A 6 12.82 -0.63 13.91
C GLN A 6 12.11 -1.15 12.66
N THR A 7 11.83 -2.45 12.57
CA THR A 7 11.07 -3.04 11.47
C THR A 7 9.66 -2.48 11.39
N LEU A 8 8.98 -2.28 12.52
CA LEU A 8 7.65 -1.66 12.56
C LEU A 8 7.69 -0.22 12.05
N MET A 9 8.64 0.58 12.54
CA MET A 9 8.80 1.97 12.12
C MET A 9 9.05 2.07 10.61
N TYR A 10 9.91 1.20 10.08
CA TYR A 10 10.20 1.16 8.65
C TYR A 10 8.97 0.76 7.83
N THR A 11 8.25 -0.29 8.26
CA THR A 11 7.03 -0.77 7.59
C THR A 11 5.94 0.28 7.57
N ILE A 12 5.71 0.97 8.70
CA ILE A 12 4.72 2.06 8.80
C ILE A 12 5.11 3.21 7.85
N GLY A 13 6.39 3.57 7.79
CA GLY A 13 6.88 4.58 6.86
C GLY A 13 6.57 4.24 5.41
N ILE A 14 6.87 3.01 4.98
CA ILE A 14 6.58 2.55 3.62
C ILE A 14 5.07 2.52 3.35
N LEU A 15 4.27 2.01 4.29
CA LEU A 15 2.81 1.98 4.14
C LEU A 15 2.26 3.39 3.89
N LEU A 16 2.66 4.38 4.69
CA LEU A 16 2.22 5.77 4.51
C LEU A 16 2.61 6.35 3.15
N ILE A 17 3.82 6.05 2.66
CA ILE A 17 4.27 6.49 1.33
C ILE A 17 3.42 5.82 0.23
N MET A 18 3.05 4.55 0.41
CA MET A 18 2.34 3.76 -0.60
C MET A 18 0.83 4.00 -0.64
N VAL A 19 0.25 4.68 0.35
CA VAL A 19 -1.19 5.04 0.33
C VAL A 19 -1.51 5.93 -0.88
N TYR A 20 -0.69 6.94 -1.18
CA TYR A 20 -0.95 7.84 -2.32
C TYR A 20 -0.98 7.14 -3.68
N PRO A 21 0.05 6.35 -4.08
CA PRO A 21 -0.02 5.61 -5.34
C PRO A 21 -1.12 4.54 -5.33
N ALA A 22 -1.43 3.94 -4.19
CA ALA A 22 -2.52 2.98 -4.08
C ALA A 22 -3.89 3.60 -4.37
N ILE A 23 -4.18 4.78 -3.80
CA ILE A 23 -5.42 5.54 -4.08
C ILE A 23 -5.50 5.82 -5.58
N ARG A 24 -4.42 6.31 -6.19
CA ARG A 24 -4.43 6.66 -7.61
C ARG A 24 -4.71 5.47 -8.54
N ILE A 25 -4.24 4.27 -8.17
CA ILE A 25 -4.52 3.03 -8.91
C ILE A 25 -5.95 2.55 -8.65
N ALA A 26 -6.43 2.67 -7.41
CA ALA A 26 -7.81 2.33 -7.07
C ALA A 26 -8.81 3.21 -7.83
N ASP A 27 -8.61 4.54 -7.81
CA ASP A 27 -9.41 5.52 -8.56
C ASP A 27 -9.46 5.16 -10.05
N TRP A 28 -8.31 4.88 -10.66
CA TRP A 28 -8.23 4.51 -12.07
C TRP A 28 -8.98 3.21 -12.40
N LEU A 29 -9.00 2.25 -11.47
CA LEU A 29 -9.76 1.01 -11.64
C LEU A 29 -11.27 1.25 -11.43
N SER A 30 -11.62 2.09 -10.47
CA SER A 30 -13.00 2.49 -10.14
C SER A 30 -13.68 3.23 -11.29
N GLU A 31 -12.93 4.07 -12.03
CA GLU A 31 -13.41 4.73 -13.26
C GLU A 31 -13.77 3.74 -14.37
N LYS A 32 -13.12 2.56 -14.42
CA LYS A 32 -13.35 1.55 -15.45
C LYS A 32 -14.45 0.57 -15.09
N ILE A 33 -14.57 0.28 -13.81
CA ILE A 33 -15.47 -0.73 -13.27
C ILE A 33 -16.29 0.01 -12.23
N HIS A 34 -17.48 0.51 -12.56
CA HIS A 34 -18.33 1.24 -11.61
C HIS A 34 -18.54 0.40 -10.34
N ILE A 35 -17.73 0.66 -9.31
CA ILE A 35 -17.72 -0.06 -8.04
C ILE A 35 -18.26 0.83 -6.93
N THR A 36 -18.87 0.20 -5.93
CA THR A 36 -19.34 0.88 -4.73
C THR A 36 -18.16 1.38 -3.90
N GLN A 37 -18.32 2.52 -3.22
CA GLN A 37 -17.30 3.12 -2.36
C GLN A 37 -16.66 2.13 -1.35
N ALA A 38 -17.46 1.23 -0.78
CA ALA A 38 -16.95 0.20 0.14
C ALA A 38 -15.98 -0.82 -0.52
N LEU A 39 -16.09 -1.04 -1.83
CA LEU A 39 -15.15 -1.87 -2.59
C LEU A 39 -13.89 -1.09 -2.97
N ASP A 40 -14.03 0.20 -3.24
CA ASP A 40 -12.91 1.10 -3.57
C ASP A 40 -11.98 1.31 -2.35
N ASP A 41 -12.55 1.49 -1.16
CA ASP A 41 -11.80 1.56 0.10
C ASP A 41 -11.02 0.25 0.34
N LYS A 42 -11.67 -0.90 0.14
CA LYS A 42 -11.01 -2.22 0.27
C LYS A 42 -9.91 -2.41 -0.75
N LEU A 43 -10.14 -2.00 -1.99
CA LEU A 43 -9.17 -2.10 -3.07
C LEU A 43 -7.93 -1.25 -2.76
N THR A 44 -8.12 -0.02 -2.29
CA THR A 44 -7.06 0.90 -1.87
C THR A 44 -6.19 0.29 -0.77
N ILE A 45 -6.80 -0.31 0.25
CA ILE A 45 -6.07 -0.98 1.34
C ILE A 45 -5.25 -2.16 0.80
N ILE A 46 -5.85 -3.01 -0.04
CA ILE A 46 -5.17 -4.17 -0.63
C ILE A 46 -3.99 -3.71 -1.49
N LEU A 47 -4.18 -2.69 -2.33
CA LEU A 47 -3.13 -2.12 -3.17
C LEU A 47 -2.00 -1.50 -2.33
N THR A 48 -2.33 -0.79 -1.25
CA THR A 48 -1.33 -0.20 -0.33
C THR A 48 -0.42 -1.28 0.24
N ILE A 49 -1.01 -2.38 0.73
CA ILE A 49 -0.25 -3.50 1.30
C ILE A 49 0.61 -4.16 0.22
N LEU A 50 0.06 -4.46 -0.96
CA LEU A 50 0.82 -5.09 -2.06
C LEU A 50 1.99 -4.22 -2.52
N LEU A 51 1.76 -2.93 -2.75
CA LEU A 51 2.82 -1.99 -3.14
C LEU A 51 3.89 -1.87 -2.05
N SER A 52 3.48 -1.79 -0.79
CA SER A 52 4.43 -1.72 0.32
C SER A 52 5.32 -2.96 0.43
N LEU A 53 4.77 -4.15 0.18
CA LEU A 53 5.53 -5.40 0.15
C LEU A 53 6.49 -5.44 -1.03
N ILE A 54 6.04 -5.09 -2.24
CA ILE A 54 6.88 -5.04 -3.44
C ILE A 54 8.06 -4.09 -3.23
N VAL A 55 7.81 -2.88 -2.70
CA VAL A 55 8.86 -1.90 -2.44
C VAL A 55 9.80 -2.36 -1.34
N SER A 56 9.28 -2.93 -0.24
CA SER A 56 10.12 -3.46 0.84
C SER A 56 11.04 -4.57 0.34
N VAL A 57 10.52 -5.45 -0.53
CA VAL A 57 11.29 -6.50 -1.20
C VAL A 57 12.36 -5.88 -2.10
N LEU A 58 12.00 -4.93 -2.95
CA LEU A 58 12.95 -4.24 -3.84
C LEU A 58 14.09 -3.58 -3.06
N ILE A 59 13.78 -2.88 -1.97
CA ILE A 59 14.80 -2.23 -1.13
C ILE A 59 15.68 -3.28 -0.43
N ASN A 60 15.13 -4.42 -0.02
CA ASN A 60 15.92 -5.47 0.63
C ASN A 60 16.88 -6.20 -0.34
N TYR A 61 16.56 -6.23 -1.64
CA TYR A 61 17.38 -6.87 -2.68
C TYR A 61 18.33 -5.92 -3.43
N THR A 62 18.22 -4.60 -3.23
CA THR A 62 19.06 -3.58 -3.88
C THR A 62 20.09 -3.05 -2.89
#